data_AF-A0A961IAN3-F1
#
_entry.id   AF-A0A961IAN3-F1
#
_cell.length_a   1.000
_cell.length_b   1.000
_cell.length_c   1.000
_cell.angle_alpha   90.00
_cell.angle_beta   90.00
_cell.angle_gamma   90.00
#
_symmetry.space_group_name_H-M   'P 1'
#
loop_
_entity.id
_entity.type
_entity.pdbx_description
1 polymer ?
#
loop_
_entity_poly.entity_id
_entity_poly.type
_entity_poly.pdbx_seq_one_letter_code
_entity_poly.pdbx_strand_id
1 'polypeptide(L)' 'MHRRLLKEFGPVETPLKFKSPHELVIAVILSAQCTDEQVNRVTPELFRVFKRPQDFYEAPSEEL' A
#
# COMPACT_ATOMS: atom_id res chain seq x y z
N MET A 1 -14.56 25.18 0.34
CA MET A 1 -13.23 24.54 0.34
C MET A 1 -13.15 23.43 -0.71
N HIS A 2 -13.96 22.36 -0.59
CA HIS A 2 -14.00 21.23 -1.53
C HIS A 2 -13.98 21.59 -3.04
N ARG A 3 -14.93 22.45 -3.50
CA ARG A 3 -15.00 22.88 -4.91
C ARG A 3 -13.73 23.57 -5.44
N ARG A 4 -12.98 24.26 -4.57
CA ARG A 4 -11.73 24.93 -4.97
C ARG A 4 -10.61 23.90 -5.18
N LEU A 5 -10.47 22.94 -4.28
CA LEU A 5 -9.45 21.89 -4.37
C LEU A 5 -9.66 21.00 -5.59
N LEU A 6 -10.90 20.59 -5.89
CA LEU A 6 -11.19 19.81 -7.10
C LEU A 6 -10.90 20.58 -8.40
N LYS A 7 -11.07 21.90 -8.41
CA LYS A 7 -10.74 22.73 -9.58
C LYS A 7 -9.22 22.83 -9.80
N GLU A 8 -8.45 22.88 -8.71
CA GLU A 8 -7.00 23.06 -8.73
C GLU A 8 -6.27 21.74 -9.04
N PHE A 9 -6.66 20.66 -8.39
CA PHE A 9 -5.93 19.38 -8.40
C PHE A 9 -6.66 18.24 -9.15
N GLY A 10 -7.93 18.43 -9.51
CA GLY A 10 -8.74 17.39 -10.14
C GLY A 10 -9.12 16.24 -9.19
N PRO A 11 -9.60 15.11 -9.74
CA PRO A 11 -9.76 13.88 -8.97
C PRO A 11 -8.40 13.33 -8.56
N VAL A 12 -8.25 12.95 -7.29
CA VAL A 12 -6.99 12.46 -6.70
C VAL A 12 -7.19 11.02 -6.23
N GLU A 13 -6.20 10.17 -6.51
CA GLU A 13 -6.13 8.79 -6.05
C GLU A 13 -4.92 8.59 -5.13
N THR A 14 -4.85 7.45 -4.45
CA THR A 14 -3.70 7.12 -3.62
C THR A 14 -2.45 6.92 -4.48
N PRO A 15 -1.27 7.41 -4.05
CA PRO A 15 0.00 7.14 -4.73
C PRO A 15 0.57 5.74 -4.44
N LEU A 16 -0.03 4.98 -3.51
CA LEU A 16 0.36 3.62 -3.20
C LEU A 16 0.03 2.69 -4.38
N LYS A 17 0.99 1.86 -4.78
CA LYS A 17 0.85 0.87 -5.86
C LYS A 17 0.35 -0.44 -5.27
N PHE A 18 -0.81 -0.89 -5.75
CA PHE A 18 -1.44 -2.15 -5.36
C PHE A 18 -2.26 -2.71 -6.54
N LYS A 19 -2.51 -4.02 -6.53
CA LYS A 19 -3.33 -4.71 -7.53
C LYS A 19 -4.62 -5.30 -6.95
N SER A 20 -4.76 -5.29 -5.63
CA SER A 20 -5.89 -5.87 -4.93
C SER A 20 -6.22 -5.12 -3.64
N PRO A 21 -7.45 -5.24 -3.11
CA PRO A 21 -7.81 -4.59 -1.85
C PRO A 21 -6.94 -4.98 -0.65
N HIS A 22 -6.46 -6.23 -0.59
CA HIS A 22 -5.62 -6.67 0.53
C HIS A 22 -4.21 -6.09 0.45
N GLU A 23 -3.63 -5.99 -0.75
CA GLU A 23 -2.36 -5.30 -0.97
C GLU A 23 -2.44 -3.83 -0.52
N LEU A 24 -3.56 -3.15 -0.80
CA LEU A 24 -3.77 -1.77 -0.36
C LEU A 24 -3.82 -1.67 1.17
N VAL A 25 -4.54 -2.56 1.85
CA VAL A 25 -4.60 -2.56 3.32
C VAL A 25 -3.20 -2.71 3.93
N ILE A 26 -2.40 -3.64 3.40
CA ILE A 26 -1.03 -3.86 3.88
C ILE A 26 -0.14 -2.65 3.56
N ALA A 27 -0.24 -2.09 2.36
CA ALA A 27 0.52 -0.90 1.98
C ALA A 27 0.19 0.31 2.86
N VAL A 28 -1.08 0.49 3.26
CA VAL A 28 -1.53 1.55 4.18
C VAL A 28 -0.99 1.33 5.60
N ILE A 29 -0.91 0.09 6.06
CA ILE A 29 -0.30 -0.21 7.37
C ILE A 29 1.20 0.14 7.33
N LEU A 30 1.90 -0.25 6.26
CA LEU A 30 3.33 0.02 6.07
C LEU A 30 3.64 1.51 5.84
N SER A 31 2.68 2.30 5.35
CA SER A 31 2.88 3.74 5.15
C SER A 31 2.89 4.52 6.47
N ALA A 32 2.56 3.88 7.61
CA ALA A 32 2.65 4.53 8.91
C ALA A 32 4.06 5.07 9.16
N GLN A 33 4.18 6.39 9.34
CA GLN A 33 5.44 7.10 9.55
C GLN A 33 6.50 6.85 8.45
N CYS A 34 6.06 6.55 7.23
CA CYS A 34 6.92 6.33 6.07
C CYS A 34 6.45 7.13 4.85
N THR A 35 7.24 7.15 3.78
CA THR A 35 6.85 7.78 2.51
C THR A 35 6.24 6.77 1.55
N ASP A 36 5.29 7.21 0.71
CA ASP A 36 4.69 6.35 -0.31
C ASP A 36 5.72 5.77 -1.27
N GLU A 37 6.79 6.51 -1.55
CA GLU A 37 7.92 6.04 -2.36
C GLU A 37 8.63 4.84 -1.71
N GLN A 38 8.88 4.91 -0.41
CA GLN A 38 9.53 3.83 0.33
C GLN A 38 8.62 2.59 0.39
N VAL A 39 7.32 2.77 0.62
CA VAL A 39 6.34 1.68 0.57
C VAL A 39 6.34 1.04 -0.82
N ASN A 40 6.22 1.84 -1.87
CA ASN A 40 6.21 1.37 -3.27
C ASN A 40 7.52 0.68 -3.70
N ARG A 41 8.63 0.93 -2.99
CA ARG A 41 9.91 0.27 -3.22
C ARG A 41 9.94 -1.14 -2.61
N VAL A 42 9.34 -1.34 -1.45
CA VAL A 42 9.41 -2.61 -0.70
C VAL A 42 8.26 -3.56 -1.00
N THR A 43 7.06 -3.04 -1.25
CA THR A 43 5.87 -3.87 -1.46
C THR A 43 5.91 -4.79 -2.69
N PRO A 44 6.59 -4.48 -3.81
CA PRO A 44 6.64 -5.41 -4.95
C PRO A 44 7.32 -6.74 -4.61
N GLU A 45 8.36 -6.72 -3.77
CA GLU A 45 9.02 -7.93 -3.33
C GLU A 45 8.18 -8.67 -2.28
N LEU A 46 7.64 -7.94 -1.31
CA LEU A 46 6.74 -8.48 -0.29
C LEU A 46 5.57 -9.24 -0.93
N PHE A 47 4.87 -8.63 -1.89
CA PHE A 47 3.71 -9.24 -2.56
C PHE A 47 4.08 -10.33 -3.57
N ARG A 48 5.35 -10.41 -3.97
CA ARG A 48 5.84 -11.54 -4.77
C ARG A 48 5.95 -12.81 -3.94
N VAL A 49 6.37 -12.66 -2.67
CA VAL A 49 6.50 -13.75 -1.69
C VAL A 49 5.12 -14.09 -1.11
N PHE A 50 4.39 -13.09 -0.63
CA PHE A 50 3.08 -13.23 0.01
C PHE A 50 1.98 -12.69 -0.91
N LYS A 51 1.37 -13.59 -1.69
CA LYS A 51 0.42 -13.23 -2.76
C LYS A 51 -1.03 -13.16 -2.29
N ARG A 52 -1.33 -13.81 -1.18
CA ARG A 52 -2.68 -13.89 -0.60
C ARG A 52 -2.62 -13.60 0.89
N PRO A 53 -3.72 -13.13 1.50
CA PRO A 53 -3.76 -12.89 2.95
C PRO A 53 -3.34 -14.09 3.80
N GLN A 54 -3.62 -15.33 3.36
CA GLN A 54 -3.22 -16.55 4.05
C GLN A 54 -1.70 -16.69 4.16
N ASP A 55 -0.97 -16.23 3.14
CA ASP A 55 0.48 -16.36 3.11
C ASP A 55 1.12 -15.51 4.23
N PHE A 56 0.51 -14.37 4.61
CA PHE A 56 0.94 -13.56 5.77
C PHE A 56 0.56 -14.18 7.11
N TYR A 57 -0.55 -14.92 7.17
CA TYR A 57 -0.99 -15.60 8.39
C TYR A 57 -0.13 -16.83 8.70
N GLU A 58 0.32 -17.54 7.65
CA GLU A 58 1.15 -18.73 7.76
C GLU A 58 2.65 -18.41 7.88
N ALA A 59 3.06 -17.16 7.60
CA ALA A 59 4.44 -16.73 7.67
C ALA A 59 4.98 -16.83 9.12
N PRO A 60 6.15 -17.44 9.33
CA PRO A 60 6.80 -17.38 10.64
C PRO A 60 7.17 -15.93 10.97
N SER A 61 7.08 -15.56 12.24
CA SER A 61 7.31 -14.18 12.69
C SER A 61 8.71 -13.67 12.35
N GLU A 62 9.70 -14.54 12.18
CA GLU A 62 11.05 -14.14 11.78
C GLU A 62 11.17 -13.73 10.29
N GLU A 63 10.19 -14.09 9.45
CA GLU A 63 10.16 -13.78 8.01
C GLU A 63 9.37 -12.49 7.68
N LEU A 64 8.72 -11.88 8.67
CA LEU A 64 7.94 -10.63 8.55
C LEU A 64 8.63 -9.46 9.27
#